data_AF-A0AAD2F6D4-F1
#
_entry.id   AF-A0AAD2F6D4-F1
#
_cell.length_a   1.000
_cell.length_b   1.000
_cell.length_c   1.000
_cell.angle_alpha   90.00
_cell.angle_beta   90.00
_cell.angle_gamma   90.00
#
_symmetry.space_group_name_H-M   'P 1'
#
loop_
_entity.id
_entity.type
_entity.pdbx_description
1 polymer ?
#
loop_
_entity_poly.entity_id
_entity_poly.type
_entity_poly.pdbx_seq_one_letter_code
_entity_poly.pdbx_strand_id
1 'polypeptide(L)'
;MNKNLKIALVLIVLFGSAAARAGVSDVLADIGRAGRSVLGNDGGPTSVLAPGIRLNVGDRIVRVYGYDKCPRDWMDRATGKPAEEGCVVLDKTVVSVMFEDTTKEQWTVKKDGDRTYLIRPNGVPVSQAQ
;
A
#
# COMPACT_ATOMS: atom_id res chain seq x y z
N MET A 1 -17.36 -73.26 22.16
CA MET A 1 -17.78 -71.99 22.78
C MET A 1 -16.58 -71.06 22.79
N ASN A 2 -16.47 -70.21 21.76
CA ASN A 2 -15.27 -69.40 21.52
C ASN A 2 -15.44 -67.96 22.05
N LYS A 3 -14.33 -67.48 22.58
CA LYS A 3 -14.20 -66.35 23.49
C LYS A 3 -14.32 -65.00 22.76
N ASN A 4 -14.91 -64.06 23.50
CA ASN A 4 -15.08 -62.65 23.19
C ASN A 4 -13.80 -61.98 22.69
N LEU A 5 -13.88 -61.28 21.55
CA LEU A 5 -12.88 -60.30 21.14
C LEU A 5 -13.59 -58.96 20.93
N LYS A 6 -13.55 -58.11 21.95
CA LYS A 6 -13.94 -56.70 21.89
C LYS A 6 -12.79 -55.92 21.25
N ILE A 7 -12.99 -55.35 20.06
CA ILE A 7 -12.03 -54.38 19.50
C ILE A 7 -12.80 -53.14 19.01
N ALA A 8 -12.59 -52.10 19.81
CA ALA A 8 -12.57 -50.66 19.56
C ALA A 8 -13.12 -50.10 18.23
N LEU A 9 -14.21 -49.35 18.40
CA LEU A 9 -14.47 -48.00 17.91
C LEU A 9 -13.31 -47.31 17.15
N VAL A 10 -13.51 -46.97 15.87
CA VAL A 10 -12.88 -45.80 15.25
C VAL A 10 -13.92 -45.08 14.40
N LEU A 11 -14.53 -44.06 15.02
CA LEU A 11 -15.36 -43.06 14.36
C LEU A 11 -14.42 -42.09 13.63
N ILE A 12 -14.18 -42.32 12.34
CA ILE A 12 -13.48 -41.35 11.47
C ILE A 12 -14.51 -40.30 11.05
N VAL A 13 -14.68 -39.28 11.88
CA VAL A 13 -15.36 -38.05 11.49
C VAL A 13 -14.35 -37.22 10.69
N LEU A 14 -14.37 -37.35 9.37
CA LEU A 14 -13.69 -36.41 8.48
C LEU A 14 -14.50 -35.11 8.46
N PHE A 15 -14.35 -34.29 9.50
CA PHE A 15 -14.48 -32.84 9.37
C PHE A 15 -13.32 -32.37 8.48
N GLY A 16 -13.49 -32.55 7.18
CA GLY A 16 -12.75 -31.80 6.20
C GLY A 16 -13.16 -30.34 6.35
N SER A 17 -12.45 -29.63 7.23
CA SER A 17 -12.44 -28.17 7.24
C SER A 17 -12.05 -27.73 5.84
N ALA A 18 -13.05 -27.45 5.00
CA ALA A 18 -12.87 -26.63 3.83
C ALA A 18 -12.42 -25.28 4.37
N ALA A 19 -11.11 -25.13 4.56
CA ALA A 19 -10.47 -23.85 4.63
C ALA A 19 -10.77 -23.20 3.28
N ALA A 20 -11.91 -22.52 3.20
CA ALA A 20 -12.10 -21.43 2.28
C ALA A 20 -11.02 -20.42 2.65
N ARG A 21 -9.81 -20.63 2.13
CA ARG A 21 -8.93 -19.53 1.80
C ARG A 21 -9.69 -18.77 0.72
N ALA A 22 -10.59 -17.90 1.18
CA ALA A 22 -11.04 -16.78 0.40
C ALA A 22 -9.75 -16.17 -0.14
N GLY A 23 -9.52 -16.39 -1.43
CA GLY A 23 -8.53 -15.64 -2.17
C GLY A 23 -8.96 -14.19 -2.06
N VAL A 24 -8.47 -13.50 -1.03
CA VAL A 24 -8.24 -12.08 -1.12
C VAL A 24 -7.17 -12.02 -2.20
N SER A 25 -7.62 -11.97 -3.47
CA SER A 25 -6.73 -11.55 -4.53
C SER A 25 -6.25 -10.20 -4.06
N ASP A 26 -5.01 -10.18 -3.60
CA ASP A 26 -4.22 -9.00 -3.28
C ASP A 26 -4.13 -8.16 -4.54
N VAL A 27 -5.23 -7.49 -4.90
CA VAL A 27 -5.23 -6.32 -5.77
C VAL A 27 -4.71 -5.15 -4.92
N LEU A 28 -3.60 -5.38 -4.21
CA LEU A 28 -2.71 -4.32 -3.84
C LEU A 28 -2.14 -3.84 -5.18
N ALA A 29 -2.67 -2.71 -5.66
CA ALA A 29 -2.15 -2.09 -6.85
C ALA A 29 -0.77 -1.53 -6.52
N ASP A 30 0.19 -1.88 -7.36
CA ASP A 30 1.56 -1.40 -7.21
C ASP A 30 1.61 0.11 -7.49
N ILE A 31 1.88 0.88 -6.44
CA ILE A 31 2.05 2.34 -6.54
C ILE A 31 3.46 2.73 -6.99
N GLY A 32 4.40 1.77 -7.02
CA GLY A 32 5.78 2.01 -7.45
C GLY A 32 5.88 2.64 -8.83
N ARG A 33 4.95 2.29 -9.75
CA ARG A 33 4.88 2.87 -11.10
C ARG A 33 4.42 4.33 -11.15
N ALA A 34 3.67 4.76 -10.15
CA ALA A 34 3.25 6.16 -10.00
C ALA A 34 4.36 7.01 -9.36
N GLY A 35 5.29 6.36 -8.65
CA GLY A 35 6.49 6.98 -8.10
C GLY A 35 7.51 7.33 -9.18
N ARG A 36 8.29 8.38 -8.91
CA ARG A 36 9.52 8.64 -9.66
C ARG A 36 10.71 8.32 -8.78
N SER A 37 11.71 7.68 -9.36
CA SER A 37 13.03 7.57 -8.75
C SER A 37 13.78 8.88 -8.96
N VAL A 38 14.24 9.47 -7.86
CA VAL A 38 14.97 10.75 -7.80
C VAL A 38 16.19 10.60 -6.93
N LEU A 39 17.20 11.44 -7.09
CA LEU A 39 18.36 11.42 -6.20
C LEU A 39 17.97 11.96 -4.82
N GLY A 40 18.05 11.11 -3.81
CA GLY A 40 17.81 11.44 -2.41
C GLY A 40 18.91 12.28 -1.79
N ASN A 41 18.65 12.77 -0.57
CA ASN A 41 19.63 13.56 0.20
C ASN A 41 20.88 12.75 0.60
N ASP A 42 20.78 11.43 0.64
CA ASP A 42 21.86 10.48 0.91
C ASP A 42 22.65 10.10 -0.36
N GLY A 43 22.28 10.64 -1.52
CA GLY A 43 22.87 10.30 -2.81
C GLY A 43 22.37 8.97 -3.41
N GLY A 44 21.41 8.30 -2.78
CA GLY A 44 20.78 7.09 -3.30
C GLY A 44 19.50 7.40 -4.10
N PRO A 45 19.03 6.48 -4.96
CA PRO A 45 17.71 6.62 -5.57
C PRO A 45 16.62 6.54 -4.49
N THR A 46 15.78 7.57 -4.41
CA THR A 46 14.60 7.64 -3.55
C THR A 46 13.34 7.57 -4.41
N SER A 47 12.34 6.79 -4.01
CA SER A 47 11.05 6.75 -4.70
C SER A 47 10.08 7.76 -4.08
N VAL A 48 9.53 8.66 -4.90
CA VAL A 48 8.62 9.72 -4.43
C VAL A 48 7.36 9.82 -5.29
N LEU A 49 6.22 10.10 -4.65
CA LEU A 49 5.01 10.54 -5.34
C LEU A 49 5.00 12.07 -5.42
N ALA A 50 4.62 12.56 -6.59
CA ALA A 50 4.45 13.99 -6.86
C ALA A 50 3.44 14.63 -5.89
N PRO A 51 3.62 15.90 -5.51
CA PRO A 51 2.55 16.66 -4.89
C PRO A 51 1.35 16.74 -5.84
N GLY A 52 0.14 16.60 -5.30
CA GLY A 52 -1.11 16.68 -6.04
C GLY A 52 -1.40 15.48 -6.93
N ILE A 53 -0.66 14.38 -6.77
CA ILE A 53 -0.90 13.16 -7.53
C ILE A 53 -2.33 12.65 -7.29
N ARG A 54 -2.98 12.19 -8.36
CA ARG A 54 -4.33 11.62 -8.29
C ARG A 54 -4.22 10.12 -8.00
N LEU A 55 -4.79 9.71 -6.88
CA LEU A 55 -4.80 8.31 -6.44
C LEU A 55 -6.23 7.83 -6.22
N ASN A 56 -6.45 6.55 -6.49
CA ASN A 56 -7.66 5.83 -6.14
C ASN A 56 -7.57 5.40 -4.66
N VAL A 57 -8.52 5.85 -3.85
CA VAL A 57 -8.69 5.50 -2.44
C VAL A 57 -10.09 4.94 -2.27
N GLY A 58 -10.22 3.61 -2.20
CA GLY A 58 -11.53 2.95 -2.29
C GLY A 58 -12.18 3.19 -3.66
N ASP A 59 -13.36 3.79 -3.66
CA ASP A 59 -14.18 4.12 -4.85
C ASP A 59 -13.98 5.56 -5.36
N ARG A 60 -13.03 6.31 -4.79
CA ARG A 60 -12.84 7.74 -5.07
C ARG A 60 -11.44 8.05 -5.58
N ILE A 61 -11.35 9.02 -6.50
CA ILE A 61 -10.08 9.62 -6.92
C ILE A 61 -9.83 10.88 -6.10
N VAL A 62 -8.73 10.93 -5.38
CA VAL A 62 -8.33 12.08 -4.54
C VAL A 62 -6.97 12.61 -4.95
N ARG A 63 -6.73 13.90 -4.71
CA ARG A 63 -5.37 14.47 -4.76
C ARG A 63 -4.67 14.20 -3.43
N VAL A 64 -3.40 13.82 -3.52
CA VAL A 64 -2.57 13.52 -2.36
C VAL A 64 -1.32 14.37 -2.40
N TYR A 65 -1.02 14.99 -1.26
CA TYR A 65 0.19 15.76 -1.03
C TYR A 65 0.93 15.11 0.14
N GLY A 66 2.25 15.10 0.09
CA GLY A 66 3.04 14.70 1.25
C GLY A 66 3.47 15.90 2.08
N TYR A 67 4.19 15.61 3.15
CA TYR A 67 4.82 16.63 3.99
C TYR A 67 6.35 16.65 3.85
N ASP A 68 6.90 15.72 3.07
CA ASP A 68 8.33 15.69 2.85
C ASP A 68 8.72 16.71 1.79
N LYS A 69 9.86 17.36 2.02
CA LYS A 69 10.43 18.28 1.04
C LYS A 69 10.67 17.51 -0.26
N CYS A 70 10.07 17.98 -1.35
CA CYS A 70 10.37 17.45 -2.67
C CYS A 70 11.85 17.65 -3.02
N PRO A 71 12.46 16.74 -3.78
CA PRO A 71 13.79 16.96 -4.35
C PRO A 71 13.85 18.28 -5.12
N ARG A 72 15.03 18.91 -5.18
CA ARG A 72 15.20 20.30 -5.68
C ARG A 72 14.75 20.53 -7.12
N ASP A 73 14.68 19.48 -7.93
CA ASP A 73 14.25 19.49 -9.32
C ASP A 73 12.73 19.33 -9.50
N TRP A 74 11.98 19.15 -8.41
CA TRP A 74 10.52 19.07 -8.47
C TRP A 74 9.88 20.44 -8.64
N MET A 75 9.74 20.82 -9.91
CA MET A 75 9.02 22.01 -10.32
C MET A 75 7.55 21.66 -10.48
N ASP A 76 6.67 22.45 -9.86
CA ASP A 76 5.27 22.48 -10.21
C ASP A 76 5.17 22.86 -11.69
N ARG A 77 4.60 21.96 -12.50
CA ARG A 77 4.47 22.15 -13.95
C ARG A 77 3.52 23.28 -14.31
N ALA A 78 2.56 23.60 -13.44
CA ALA A 78 1.60 24.66 -13.69
C ALA A 78 2.23 26.04 -13.47
N THR A 79 3.07 26.17 -12.45
CA THR A 79 3.67 27.46 -12.05
C THR A 79 5.10 27.65 -12.52
N GLY A 80 5.80 26.57 -12.89
CA GLY A 80 7.23 26.59 -13.20
C GLY A 80 8.09 27.00 -11.99
N LYS A 81 7.58 26.81 -10.76
CA LYS A 81 8.26 27.11 -9.50
C LYS A 81 8.51 25.83 -8.72
N PRO A 82 9.44 25.81 -7.75
CA PRO A 82 9.54 24.69 -6.82
C PRO A 82 8.18 24.40 -6.20
N ALA A 83 7.77 23.13 -6.16
CA ALA A 83 6.51 22.77 -5.54
C ALA A 83 6.50 23.21 -4.06
N GLU A 84 5.54 24.06 -3.70
CA GLU A 84 5.37 24.55 -2.32
C GLU A 84 4.80 23.44 -1.42
N GLU A 85 4.05 22.52 -2.02
CA GLU A 85 3.48 21.34 -1.36
C GLU A 85 4.47 20.16 -1.36
N GLY A 86 4.42 19.34 -0.31
CA GLY A 86 5.37 18.26 -0.11
C GLY A 86 5.11 17.03 -0.98
N CYS A 87 6.17 16.27 -1.20
CA CYS A 87 6.15 14.97 -1.85
C CYS A 87 5.87 13.85 -0.84
N VAL A 88 5.37 12.71 -1.31
CA VAL A 88 5.26 11.50 -0.47
C VAL A 88 6.49 10.63 -0.73
N VAL A 89 7.38 10.47 0.25
CA VAL A 89 8.61 9.67 0.12
C VAL A 89 8.32 8.21 0.48
N LEU A 90 8.41 7.30 -0.49
CA LEU A 90 8.02 5.89 -0.35
C LEU A 90 9.11 4.98 0.27
N ASP A 91 10.26 5.54 0.64
CA ASP A 91 11.33 4.78 1.31
C ASP A 91 11.21 4.73 2.84
N LYS A 92 10.05 5.15 3.36
CA LYS A 92 9.69 5.10 4.77
C LYS A 92 8.59 4.09 4.97
N THR A 93 8.57 3.39 6.11
CA THR A 93 7.47 2.48 6.47
C THR A 93 6.14 3.20 6.66
N VAL A 94 6.19 4.45 7.12
CA VAL A 94 5.00 5.29 7.35
C VAL A 94 5.25 6.66 6.74
N VAL A 95 4.27 7.15 5.99
CA VAL A 95 4.30 8.47 5.35
C VAL A 95 3.13 9.30 5.84
N SER A 96 3.38 10.58 6.11
CA SER A 96 2.30 11.54 6.37
C SER A 96 1.82 12.09 5.04
N VAL A 97 0.52 12.06 4.82
CA VAL A 97 -0.12 12.62 3.63
C VAL A 97 -1.24 13.57 4.03
N MET A 98 -1.48 14.55 3.17
CA MET A 98 -2.68 15.36 3.14
C MET A 98 -3.51 14.90 1.94
N PHE A 99 -4.76 14.54 2.17
CA PHE A 99 -5.70 14.15 1.11
C PHE A 99 -7.05 14.84 1.35
N GLU A 100 -7.83 15.04 0.27
CA GLU A 100 -9.07 15.85 0.29
C GLU A 100 -8.86 17.28 0.84
N ASP A 101 -7.73 17.88 0.48
CA ASP A 101 -7.33 19.27 0.74
C ASP A 101 -7.32 19.72 2.21
N THR A 102 -7.59 18.83 3.16
CA THR A 102 -7.75 19.18 4.58
C THR A 102 -7.39 18.07 5.57
N THR A 103 -7.43 16.79 5.16
CA THR A 103 -7.22 15.68 6.11
C THR A 103 -5.78 15.21 6.11
N LYS A 104 -5.11 15.37 7.25
CA LYS A 104 -3.80 14.75 7.51
C LYS A 104 -3.98 13.31 7.97
N GLU A 105 -3.28 12.38 7.33
CA GLU A 105 -3.32 10.97 7.68
C GLU A 105 -1.93 10.34 7.56
N GLN A 106 -1.70 9.24 8.29
CA GLN A 106 -0.46 8.46 8.19
C GLN A 106 -0.72 7.15 7.45
N TRP A 107 -0.12 6.97 6.29
CA TRP A 107 -0.28 5.77 5.49
C TRP A 107 0.93 4.86 5.64
N THR A 108 0.71 3.54 5.63
CA THR A 108 1.77 2.55 5.65
C THR A 108 2.25 2.27 4.24
N VAL A 109 3.56 2.31 4.04
CA VAL A 109 4.20 1.80 2.82
C VAL A 109 4.62 0.36 3.07
N LYS A 110 4.19 -0.55 2.21
CA LYS A 110 4.65 -1.94 2.19
C LYS A 110 5.45 -2.19 0.92
N LYS A 111 6.54 -2.94 1.04
CA LYS A 111 7.36 -3.38 -0.08
C LYS A 111 7.29 -4.91 -0.16
N ASP A 112 7.09 -5.44 -1.36
CA ASP A 112 7.05 -6.88 -1.66
C ASP A 112 7.77 -7.13 -2.98
N GLY A 113 9.03 -7.61 -2.90
CA GLY A 113 9.94 -7.59 -4.04
C GLY A 113 10.10 -6.17 -4.59
N ASP A 114 9.88 -6.01 -5.90
CA ASP A 114 9.97 -4.73 -6.61
C ASP A 114 8.68 -3.89 -6.52
N ARG A 115 7.64 -4.41 -5.86
CA ARG A 115 6.33 -3.76 -5.78
C ARG A 115 6.25 -2.91 -4.52
N THR A 116 5.67 -1.72 -4.66
CA THR A 116 5.39 -0.83 -3.54
C THR A 116 3.90 -0.66 -3.39
N TYR A 117 3.39 -0.76 -2.16
CA TYR A 117 1.99 -0.59 -1.84
C TYR A 117 1.81 0.48 -0.77
N LEU A 118 0.68 1.16 -0.83
CA LEU A 118 0.33 2.23 0.09
C LEU A 118 -1.03 1.89 0.71
N ILE A 119 -1.10 1.89 2.04
CA ILE A 119 -2.26 1.39 2.79
C ILE A 119 -2.66 2.43 3.84
N ARG A 120 -3.94 2.79 3.84
CA ARG A 120 -4.51 3.71 4.83
C ARG A 120 -4.59 3.07 6.22
N PRO A 121 -4.70 3.86 7.31
CA PRO A 121 -4.96 3.39 8.67
C PRO A 121 -6.15 2.44 8.81
N ASN A 122 -7.20 2.64 8.00
CA ASN A 122 -8.38 1.78 8.00
C ASN A 122 -8.20 0.48 7.19
N GLY A 123 -6.99 0.19 6.71
CA GLY A 123 -6.67 -0.99 5.92
C GLY A 123 -7.00 -0.88 4.43
N VAL A 124 -7.57 0.24 3.98
CA VAL A 124 -7.92 0.42 2.56
C VAL A 124 -6.64 0.61 1.73
N PRO A 125 -6.42 -0.20 0.68
CA PRO A 125 -5.29 -0.01 -0.23
C PRO A 125 -5.50 1.21 -1.12
N VAL A 126 -4.38 1.88 -1.44
CA VAL A 126 -4.33 3.02 -2.34
C VAL A 126 -3.68 2.59 -3.65
N SER A 127 -4.25 3.04 -4.77
CA SER A 127 -3.80 2.66 -6.11
C SER A 127 -3.63 3.86 -7.02
N GLN A 128 -2.92 3.69 -8.13
CA GLN A 128 -2.79 4.73 -9.14
C GLN A 128 -4.16 5.00 -9.80
N ALA A 129 -4.54 6.27 -9.94
CA ALA A 129 -5.68 6.64 -10.76
C ALA A 129 -5.34 6.43 -12.24
N GLN A 130 -6.25 5.79 -12.99
CA GLN A 130 -6.16 5.67 -14.44
C GLN A 130 -6.44 7.00 -15.14
#